data_AF-A0A3P6R9J7-F1
#
_entry.id   AF-A0A3P6R9J7-F1
#
_cell.length_a   1.000
_cell.length_b   1.000
_cell.length_c   1.000
_cell.angle_alpha   90.00
_cell.angle_beta   90.00
_cell.angle_gamma   90.00
#
_symmetry.space_group_name_H-M   'P 1'
#
loop_
_entity.id
_entity.type
_entity.pdbx_description
1 polymer ?
#
loop_
_entity_poly.entity_id
_entity_poly.type
_entity_poly.pdbx_seq_one_letter_code
_entity_poly.pdbx_strand_id
1 'polypeptide(L)' 'MDTEVVKAFNAELTSVYESKPPLSKKKIQDISKAALKAKGYYKHVVFSVEKFLAKVSASGSVVLR' A
#
# COMPACT_ATOMS: atom_id res chain seq x y z
N MET A 1 -10.30 -10.40 -14.64
CA MET A 1 -9.64 -9.14 -15.04
C MET A 1 -9.67 -8.13 -13.88
N ASP A 2 -10.75 -8.07 -13.12
CA ASP A 2 -10.96 -7.13 -11.99
C ASP A 2 -10.01 -7.29 -10.80
N THR A 3 -9.54 -8.51 -10.55
CA THR A 3 -8.65 -8.83 -9.43
C THR A 3 -7.18 -8.54 -9.72
N GLU A 4 -6.79 -8.33 -10.97
CA GLU A 4 -5.38 -8.12 -11.35
C GLU A 4 -4.88 -6.75 -10.92
N VAL A 5 -5.70 -5.70 -11.05
CA VAL A 5 -5.35 -4.35 -10.58
C VAL A 5 -5.22 -4.28 -9.06
N VAL A 6 -6.05 -5.03 -8.33
CA VAL A 6 -5.98 -5.15 -6.87
C VAL A 6 -4.74 -5.92 -6.43
N LYS A 7 -4.39 -7.01 -7.15
CA LYS A 7 -3.16 -7.77 -6.91
C LYS A 7 -1.91 -6.91 -7.15
N ALA A 8 -1.90 -6.14 -8.23
CA ALA A 8 -0.79 -5.22 -8.54
C ALA A 8 -0.62 -4.14 -7.47
N PHE A 9 -1.73 -3.54 -6.99
CA PHE A 9 -1.69 -2.59 -5.89
C PHE A 9 -1.17 -3.22 -4.59
N ASN A 10 -1.62 -4.43 -4.26
CA ASN A 10 -1.15 -5.16 -3.08
C ASN A 10 0.34 -5.50 -3.17
N ALA A 11 0.84 -5.90 -4.34
CA ALA A 11 2.26 -6.16 -4.56
C ALA A 11 3.11 -4.90 -4.29
N GLU A 12 2.66 -3.74 -4.79
CA GLU A 12 3.33 -2.47 -4.53
C GLU A 12 3.30 -2.11 -3.03
N LEU A 13 2.18 -2.29 -2.34
CA LEU A 13 2.09 -2.09 -0.88
C LEU A 13 3.00 -3.04 -0.10
N THR A 14 3.07 -4.32 -0.46
CA THR A 14 3.91 -5.28 0.27
C THR A 14 5.40 -5.01 0.06
N SER A 15 5.80 -4.56 -1.12
CA SER A 15 7.20 -4.21 -1.38
C SER A 15 7.71 -3.00 -0.58
N VAL A 16 6.80 -2.23 0.05
CA VAL A 16 7.17 -1.20 1.01
C VAL A 16 7.79 -1.80 2.27
N TYR A 17 7.39 -3.01 2.69
CA TYR A 17 7.97 -3.66 3.88
C TYR A 17 9.46 -4.00 3.69
N GLU A 18 9.86 -4.32 2.46
CA GLU A 18 11.26 -4.64 2.12
C GLU A 18 12.11 -3.37 1.96
N SER A 19 11.46 -2.22 1.74
CA SER A 19 12.13 -0.93 1.60
C SER A 19 12.35 -0.31 2.98
N LYS A 20 13.58 -0.35 3.49
CA LYS A 20 13.94 0.42 4.70
C LYS A 20 13.63 1.90 4.47
N PRO A 21 12.98 2.60 5.43
CA PRO A 21 12.83 4.04 5.36
C PRO A 21 14.20 4.71 5.19
N PRO A 22 14.35 5.72 4.32
CA PRO A 22 13.31 6.45 3.58
C PRO A 22 12.86 5.78 2.28
N LEU A 23 11.54 5.81 2.03
CA LEU A 23 10.97 5.36 0.75
C LEU A 23 11.37 6.32 -0.38
N SER A 24 11.87 5.76 -1.49
CA SER A 24 12.19 6.53 -2.70
C SER A 24 10.95 7.21 -3.27
N LYS A 25 11.09 8.43 -3.78
CA LYS A 25 10.02 9.20 -4.47
C LYS A 25 9.33 8.38 -5.57
N LYS A 26 10.11 7.61 -6.33
CA LYS A 26 9.61 6.69 -7.37
C LYS A 26 8.61 5.68 -6.80
N LYS A 27 8.91 5.11 -5.63
CA LYS A 27 8.08 4.07 -5.00
C LYS A 27 6.71 4.63 -4.57
N ILE A 28 6.72 5.83 -3.99
CA ILE A 28 5.49 6.56 -3.62
C ILE A 28 4.63 6.84 -4.87
N GLN A 29 5.27 7.22 -5.99
CA GLN A 29 4.58 7.47 -7.25
C GLN A 29 3.99 6.18 -7.86
N ASP A 30 4.72 5.06 -7.81
CA ASP A 30 4.25 3.79 -8.37
C ASP A 30 3.05 3.24 -7.58
N ILE A 31 3.06 3.32 -6.24
CA ILE A 31 1.91 2.98 -5.39
C ILE A 31 0.69 3.85 -5.73
N SER A 32 0.90 5.17 -5.87
CA SER A 32 -0.18 6.11 -6.21
C SER A 32 -0.81 5.80 -7.57
N LYS A 33 0.02 5.47 -8.58
CA LYS A 33 -0.47 5.06 -9.90
C LYS A 33 -1.25 3.75 -9.86
N ALA A 34 -0.79 2.77 -9.07
CA ALA A 34 -1.49 1.50 -8.90
C ALA A 34 -2.86 1.70 -8.21
N ALA A 35 -2.94 2.58 -7.21
CA ALA A 35 -4.19 2.93 -6.55
C ALA A 35 -5.21 3.57 -7.52
N LEU A 36 -4.75 4.52 -8.36
CA LEU A 36 -5.61 5.16 -9.36
C LEU A 36 -6.17 4.16 -10.38
N LYS A 37 -5.37 3.15 -10.79
CA LYS A 37 -5.83 2.06 -11.66
C LYS A 37 -6.84 1.15 -10.97
N ALA A 38 -6.73 0.98 -9.65
CA ALA A 38 -7.64 0.16 -8.85
C ALA A 38 -8.86 0.95 -8.30
N LYS A 39 -9.14 2.18 -8.76
CA LYS A 39 -10.20 3.05 -8.19
C LYS A 39 -11.58 2.41 -8.11
N GLY A 40 -11.93 1.52 -9.04
CA GLY A 40 -13.21 0.79 -9.04
C GLY A 40 -13.34 -0.23 -7.90
N TYR A 41 -12.21 -0.62 -7.30
CA TYR A 41 -12.09 -1.59 -6.21
C TYR A 41 -11.81 -0.92 -4.87
N TYR A 42 -12.38 0.27 -4.63
CA TYR A 42 -12.08 1.08 -3.45
C TYR A 42 -12.18 0.28 -2.14
N LYS A 43 -13.17 -0.62 -2.00
CA LYS A 43 -13.30 -1.48 -0.80
C LYS A 43 -12.05 -2.34 -0.55
N HIS A 44 -11.53 -2.97 -1.61
CA HIS A 44 -10.32 -3.79 -1.52
C HIS A 44 -9.07 -2.94 -1.32
N VAL A 45 -8.98 -1.80 -1.99
CA VAL A 45 -7.88 -0.85 -1.84
C VAL A 45 -7.80 -0.34 -0.40
N VAL A 46 -8.92 0.12 0.16
CA VAL A 46 -9.03 0.59 1.55
C VAL A 46 -8.66 -0.52 2.53
N PHE A 47 -9.26 -1.71 2.40
CA PHE A 47 -8.94 -2.85 3.26
C PHE A 47 -7.45 -3.21 3.24
N SER A 48 -6.82 -3.22 2.06
CA SER A 48 -5.39 -3.47 1.91
C SER A 48 -4.52 -2.40 2.59
N VAL A 49 -4.93 -1.12 2.53
CA VAL A 49 -4.25 -0.01 3.19
C VAL A 49 -4.40 -0.10 4.72
N GLU A 50 -5.59 -0.37 5.24
CA GLU A 50 -5.82 -0.54 6.68
C GLU A 50 -4.97 -1.67 7.26
N LYS A 51 -4.96 -2.82 6.58
CA LYS A 51 -4.13 -3.95 6.94
C LYS A 51 -2.63 -3.61 6.87
N PHE A 52 -2.22 -2.79 5.90
CA PHE A 52 -0.85 -2.32 5.78
C PHE A 52 -0.46 -1.43 6.96
N LEU A 53 -1.28 -0.43 7.30
CA LEU A 53 -1.04 0.48 8.41
C LEU A 53 -0.96 -0.26 9.76
N ALA A 54 -1.85 -1.23 9.99
CA ALA A 54 -1.83 -2.06 11.20
C ALA A 54 -0.49 -2.80 11.37
N LYS A 55 0.08 -3.29 10.27
CA LYS A 55 1.34 -4.04 10.29
C LYS A 55 2.58 -3.14 10.42
N VAL A 56 2.56 -1.96 9.81
CA VAL A 56 3.62 -0.95 9.97
C VAL A 56 3.62 -0.40 11.40
N SER A 57 2.45 -0.12 11.97
CA SER A 57 2.30 0.33 13.35
C SER A 57 2.76 -0.73 14.37
N ALA A 58 2.49 -2.01 14.11
CA ALA A 58 2.97 -3.10 14.96
C ALA A 58 4.51 -3.24 14.96
N SER A 59 5.19 -2.83 13.88
CA SER A 59 6.65 -2.91 13.76
C SER A 59 7.38 -1.63 14.19
N GLY A 60 6.65 -0.54 14.42
CA GLY A 60 7.22 0.75 14.79
C GLY A 60 6.28 1.50 15.72
N SER A 61 6.67 1.57 17.00
CA SER A 61 6.08 2.41 18.03
C SER A 61 6.06 3.89 17.59
N VAL A 62 5.08 4.30 16.79
CA VAL A 62 4.75 5.71 16.61
C VAL A 62 3.24 5.83 16.72
N VAL A 63 2.84 6.10 17.96
CA VAL A 63 1.54 6.57 18.38
C VAL A 63 1.21 7.84 17.58
N LEU A 64 0.28 7.75 16.63
CA LEU A 64 -0.49 8.92 16.20
C LEU A 64 -1.51 9.19 17.32
N ARG A 65 -1.06 9.94 18.32
CA ARG A 65 -1.93 10.81 19.13
C ARG A 65 -1.91 12.18 18.51
#